data_AF-A0A5J4PJM6-F1
#
_entry.id   AF-A0A5J4PJM6-F1
#
_cell.length_a   1.000
_cell.length_b   1.000
_cell.length_c   1.000
_cell.angle_alpha   90.00
_cell.angle_beta   90.00
_cell.angle_gamma   90.00
#
_symmetry.space_group_name_H-M   'P 1'
#
loop_
_entity.id
_entity.type
_entity.pdbx_description
1 polymer ?
#
loop_
_entity_poly.entity_id
_entity_poly.type
_entity_poly.pdbx_seq_one_letter_code
_entity_poly.pdbx_strand_id
1 'polypeptide(L)'
;MEGEARFLRAWTYFSMCRGLGGMPIVGDEVFDYTPGMDITVLQKPRSTEAEIYDYIISECKAVADLLPSAKQTNSARVNRWTAKMLEARAALYAGSIANYNNKMTNPIKTAGGEVGIPADRAQGYYSTALAAAEVVINGGVYTLQDTKPDNKGRNFYEATSIKENNTEVIWARDYKYPGQTVGFTRENIPKFHAEDIDNSAYGPILNLVEQFEPVNTTTPGLAEKIVTNEGGTYKFYNSADAPFKDRDPRLWGSVIYPGAEFKGKEVVLQTGQL
;
A
#
# COMPACT_ATOMS: atom_id res chain seq x y z
N MET A 1 8.78 -19.10 -15.22
CA MET A 1 10.03 -18.67 -14.56
C MET A 1 10.53 -17.34 -15.11
N GLU A 2 10.78 -17.21 -16.42
CA GLU A 2 11.24 -15.93 -17.01
C GLU A 2 10.34 -14.73 -16.66
N GLY A 3 9.03 -14.84 -16.89
CA GLY A 3 8.09 -13.75 -16.59
C GLY A 3 8.07 -13.33 -15.12
N GLU A 4 8.28 -14.26 -14.19
CA GLU A 4 8.35 -13.95 -12.75
C GLU A 4 9.62 -13.19 -12.41
N ALA A 5 10.78 -13.59 -12.95
CA ALA A 5 12.05 -12.90 -12.71
C ALA A 5 12.02 -11.47 -13.27
N ARG A 6 11.52 -11.29 -14.49
CA ARG A 6 11.35 -9.96 -15.11
C ARG A 6 10.37 -9.08 -14.34
N PHE A 7 9.25 -9.64 -13.87
CA PHE A 7 8.33 -8.92 -12.99
C PHE A 7 9.01 -8.48 -11.69
N LEU A 8 9.76 -9.36 -11.02
CA LEU A 8 10.45 -9.02 -9.78
C LEU A 8 11.50 -7.92 -9.97
N ARG A 9 12.20 -7.91 -11.11
CA ARG A 9 13.08 -6.81 -11.51
C ARG A 9 12.30 -5.49 -11.67
N ALA A 10 11.16 -5.51 -12.38
CA ALA A 10 10.30 -4.33 -12.53
C ALA A 10 9.75 -3.83 -11.18
N TRP A 11 9.32 -4.73 -10.29
CA TRP A 11 8.88 -4.41 -8.93
C TRP A 11 9.99 -3.79 -8.08
N THR A 12 11.22 -4.29 -8.22
CA THR A 12 12.39 -3.75 -7.53
C THR A 12 12.69 -2.33 -8.01
N TYR A 13 12.67 -2.09 -9.32
CA TYR A 13 12.79 -0.74 -9.86
C TYR A 13 11.69 0.18 -9.37
N PHE A 14 10.42 -0.25 -9.40
CA PHE A 14 9.29 0.53 -8.87
C PHE A 14 9.50 0.88 -7.39
N SER A 15 10.01 -0.06 -6.61
CA SER A 15 10.26 0.14 -5.17
C SER A 15 11.33 1.19 -4.90
N MET A 16 12.32 1.31 -5.77
CA MET A 16 13.41 2.31 -5.67
C MET A 16 12.99 3.67 -6.27
N CYS A 17 12.43 3.67 -7.48
CA CYS A 17 12.19 4.91 -8.22
C CYS A 17 11.14 5.81 -7.57
N ARG A 18 10.17 5.25 -6.85
CA ARG A 18 9.16 6.02 -6.10
C ARG A 18 9.73 6.95 -5.02
N GLY A 19 10.98 6.74 -4.58
CA GLY A 19 11.66 7.59 -3.61
C GLY A 19 12.93 8.26 -4.14
N LEU A 20 13.56 7.68 -5.17
CA LEU A 20 14.84 8.15 -5.69
C LEU A 20 14.74 8.84 -7.06
N GLY A 21 13.65 8.66 -7.79
CA GLY A 21 13.50 9.05 -9.19
C GLY A 21 14.13 8.03 -10.16
N GLY A 22 14.64 8.49 -11.29
CA GLY A 22 15.32 7.70 -12.31
C GLY A 22 16.47 6.86 -11.74
N MET A 23 16.59 5.61 -12.20
CA MET A 23 17.58 4.64 -11.73
C MET A 23 18.35 4.07 -12.92
N PRO A 24 19.55 3.51 -12.73
CA PRO A 24 20.23 2.82 -13.82
C PRO A 24 19.42 1.59 -14.28
N ILE A 25 18.97 1.59 -15.53
CA ILE A 25 18.17 0.50 -16.09
C ILE A 25 19.10 -0.57 -16.64
N VAL A 26 19.37 -1.62 -15.88
CA VAL A 26 20.26 -2.74 -16.28
C VAL A 26 19.66 -3.60 -17.40
N GLY A 27 18.34 -3.82 -17.41
CA GLY A 27 17.73 -4.75 -18.37
C GLY A 27 18.17 -6.18 -18.11
N ASP A 28 18.47 -6.92 -19.17
CA ASP A 28 18.96 -8.31 -19.15
C ASP A 28 20.49 -8.43 -19.10
N GLU A 29 21.20 -7.31 -18.93
CA GLU A 29 22.66 -7.30 -18.77
C GLU A 29 23.06 -8.01 -17.47
N VAL A 30 24.02 -8.93 -17.58
CA VAL A 30 24.67 -9.59 -16.44
C VAL A 30 26.09 -9.06 -16.36
N PHE A 31 26.45 -8.55 -15.19
CA PHE A 31 27.78 -8.02 -14.92
C PHE A 31 28.64 -9.07 -14.22
N ASP A 32 29.87 -9.23 -14.71
CA ASP A 32 30.91 -10.02 -14.04
C ASP A 32 31.94 -9.11 -13.38
N TYR A 33 32.41 -9.50 -12.19
CA TYR A 33 33.47 -8.79 -11.48
C TYR A 33 34.72 -9.66 -11.40
N THR A 34 35.84 -9.12 -11.88
CA THR A 34 37.17 -9.70 -11.71
C THR A 34 38.04 -8.75 -10.88
N PRO A 35 38.69 -9.20 -9.79
CA PRO A 35 39.58 -8.35 -9.01
C PRO A 35 40.65 -7.68 -9.89
N GLY A 36 40.77 -6.36 -9.79
CA GLY A 36 41.71 -5.56 -10.58
C GLY A 36 41.19 -5.08 -11.95
N MET A 37 39.96 -5.44 -12.35
CA MET A 37 39.34 -4.88 -13.54
C MET A 37 39.01 -3.39 -13.38
N ASP A 38 38.91 -2.68 -14.50
CA ASP A 38 38.35 -1.34 -14.52
C ASP A 38 36.86 -1.39 -14.18
N ILE A 39 36.46 -0.79 -13.04
CA ILE A 39 35.07 -0.78 -12.57
C ILE A 39 34.19 0.24 -13.30
N THR A 40 34.78 1.16 -14.09
CA THR A 40 33.99 2.18 -14.81
C THR A 40 33.05 1.54 -15.83
N VAL A 41 33.39 0.36 -16.35
CA VAL A 41 32.54 -0.44 -17.25
C VAL A 41 31.27 -0.97 -16.58
N LEU A 42 31.24 -0.99 -15.24
CA LEU A 42 30.08 -1.40 -14.44
C LEU A 42 29.19 -0.20 -14.04
N GLN A 43 29.63 1.02 -14.32
CA GLN A 43 28.89 2.23 -13.99
C GLN A 43 27.85 2.50 -15.09
N LYS A 44 26.58 2.43 -14.73
CA LYS A 44 25.46 2.79 -15.61
C LYS A 44 24.83 4.10 -15.13
N PRO A 45 24.70 5.12 -15.99
CA PRO A 45 24.06 6.37 -15.59
C PRO A 45 22.61 6.12 -15.22
N ARG A 46 22.07 7.01 -14.37
CA ARG A 46 20.65 7.00 -14.04
C ARG A 46 19.86 7.37 -15.29
N SER A 47 18.72 6.70 -15.49
CA SER A 47 17.73 7.17 -16.44
C SER A 47 17.08 8.47 -15.93
N THR A 48 16.29 9.12 -16.78
CA THR A 48 15.27 10.05 -16.30
C THR A 48 14.24 9.32 -15.43
N GLU A 49 13.50 10.04 -14.61
CA GLU A 49 12.40 9.47 -13.83
C GLU A 49 11.30 8.92 -14.75
N ALA A 50 11.05 9.56 -15.88
CA ALA A 50 10.05 9.09 -16.82
C ALA A 50 10.44 7.76 -17.48
N GLU A 51 11.70 7.62 -17.91
CA GLU A 51 12.20 6.39 -18.55
C GLU A 51 12.14 5.15 -17.64
N ILE A 52 12.40 5.30 -16.33
CA ILE A 52 12.30 4.15 -15.42
C ILE A 52 10.85 3.70 -15.26
N TYR A 53 9.89 4.62 -15.18
CA TYR A 53 8.47 4.27 -15.17
C TYR A 53 8.03 3.64 -16.50
N ASP A 54 8.48 4.18 -17.64
CA ASP A 54 8.22 3.61 -18.96
C ASP A 54 8.75 2.17 -19.08
N TYR A 55 9.96 1.92 -18.57
CA TYR A 55 10.56 0.60 -18.52
C TYR A 55 9.75 -0.37 -17.64
N ILE A 56 9.34 0.05 -16.45
CA ILE A 56 8.51 -0.79 -15.56
C ILE A 56 7.18 -1.13 -16.24
N ILE A 57 6.54 -0.15 -16.88
CA ILE A 57 5.26 -0.32 -17.60
C ILE A 57 5.43 -1.29 -18.77
N SER A 58 6.49 -1.16 -19.57
CA SER A 58 6.73 -2.02 -20.72
C SER A 58 7.07 -3.46 -20.29
N GLU A 59 7.87 -3.64 -19.24
CA GLU A 59 8.14 -4.96 -18.65
C GLU A 59 6.84 -5.60 -18.15
N CYS A 60 6.00 -4.85 -17.43
CA CYS A 60 4.70 -5.36 -16.94
C CYS A 60 3.77 -5.78 -18.08
N LYS A 61 3.73 -5.01 -19.18
CA LYS A 61 2.97 -5.36 -20.38
C LYS A 61 3.48 -6.67 -21.00
N ALA A 62 4.79 -6.80 -21.16
CA ALA A 62 5.40 -7.99 -21.77
C ALA A 62 5.21 -9.26 -20.92
N VAL A 63 5.43 -9.17 -19.60
CA VAL A 63 5.36 -10.35 -18.73
C VAL A 63 3.92 -10.79 -18.43
N ALA A 64 2.92 -9.92 -18.59
CA ALA A 64 1.52 -10.28 -18.38
C ALA A 64 1.07 -11.46 -19.29
N ASP A 65 1.64 -11.58 -20.49
CA ASP A 65 1.37 -12.69 -21.42
C ASP A 65 2.20 -13.95 -21.13
N LEU A 66 3.27 -13.83 -20.35
CA LEU A 66 4.11 -14.96 -19.93
C LEU A 66 3.67 -15.58 -18.58
N LEU A 67 2.80 -14.88 -17.85
CA LEU A 67 2.35 -15.28 -16.51
C LEU A 67 0.99 -15.99 -16.56
N PRO A 68 0.72 -16.93 -15.65
CA PRO A 68 -0.57 -17.61 -15.58
C PRO A 68 -1.69 -16.61 -15.29
N SER A 69 -2.90 -16.88 -15.79
CA SER A 69 -4.10 -16.09 -15.48
C SER A 69 -4.87 -16.60 -14.26
N ALA A 70 -4.55 -17.78 -13.75
CA ALA A 70 -5.17 -18.33 -12.55
C ALA A 70 -4.71 -17.59 -11.28
N LYS A 71 -5.62 -17.50 -10.30
CA LYS A 71 -5.25 -17.13 -8.92
C LYS A 71 -4.19 -18.08 -8.39
N GLN A 72 -3.23 -17.52 -7.67
CA GLN A 72 -2.18 -18.31 -7.02
C GLN A 72 -2.61 -18.60 -5.59
N THR A 73 -2.21 -19.75 -5.06
CA THR A 73 -2.43 -20.09 -3.66
C THR A 73 -1.86 -18.98 -2.76
N ASN A 74 -2.69 -18.50 -1.82
CA ASN A 74 -2.39 -17.39 -0.91
C ASN A 74 -1.92 -16.10 -1.59
N SER A 75 -2.15 -15.95 -2.90
CA SER A 75 -1.64 -14.86 -3.72
C SER A 75 -0.11 -14.67 -3.60
N ALA A 76 0.63 -15.75 -3.32
CA ALA A 76 2.05 -15.71 -2.97
C ALA A 76 2.98 -15.61 -4.18
N ARG A 77 2.49 -15.95 -5.37
CA ARG A 77 3.22 -15.87 -6.64
C ARG A 77 2.57 -14.87 -7.56
N VAL A 78 3.40 -14.27 -8.40
CA VAL A 78 2.96 -13.26 -9.37
C VAL A 78 2.22 -13.94 -10.51
N ASN A 79 1.14 -13.32 -10.97
CA ASN A 79 0.35 -13.78 -12.10
C ASN A 79 0.08 -12.62 -13.06
N ARG A 80 -0.66 -12.87 -14.16
CA ARG A 80 -1.01 -11.85 -15.16
C ARG A 80 -1.60 -10.59 -14.52
N TRP A 81 -2.47 -10.75 -13.53
CA TRP A 81 -3.16 -9.66 -12.86
C TRP A 81 -2.22 -8.87 -11.95
N THR A 82 -1.25 -9.52 -11.31
CA THR A 82 -0.18 -8.85 -10.58
C THR A 82 0.62 -7.90 -11.48
N ALA A 83 1.01 -8.37 -12.68
CA ALA A 83 1.71 -7.55 -13.66
C ALA A 83 0.87 -6.35 -14.10
N LYS A 84 -0.41 -6.56 -14.41
CA LYS A 84 -1.34 -5.46 -14.78
C LYS A 84 -1.56 -4.45 -13.66
N MET A 85 -1.60 -4.88 -12.40
CA MET A 85 -1.73 -3.93 -11.29
C MET A 85 -0.45 -3.15 -11.01
N LEU A 86 0.74 -3.73 -11.27
CA LEU A 86 1.98 -2.96 -11.22
C LEU A 86 2.08 -1.97 -12.38
N GLU A 87 1.67 -2.36 -13.58
CA GLU A 87 1.54 -1.46 -14.75
C GLU A 87 0.66 -0.26 -14.38
N ALA A 88 -0.54 -0.51 -13.85
CA ALA A 88 -1.47 0.53 -13.45
C ALA A 88 -0.89 1.47 -12.38
N ARG A 89 -0.27 0.89 -11.33
CA ARG A 89 0.31 1.66 -10.23
C ARG A 89 1.50 2.51 -10.66
N ALA A 90 2.41 1.95 -11.46
CA ALA A 90 3.57 2.66 -12.00
C ALA A 90 3.13 3.84 -12.86
N ALA A 91 2.16 3.62 -13.76
CA ALA A 91 1.60 4.67 -14.60
C ALA A 91 0.88 5.74 -13.76
N LEU A 92 0.09 5.37 -12.75
CA LEU A 92 -0.58 6.34 -11.87
C LEU A 92 0.42 7.22 -11.11
N TYR A 93 1.51 6.64 -10.61
CA TYR A 93 2.57 7.38 -9.91
C TYR A 93 3.26 8.35 -10.87
N ALA A 94 3.67 7.89 -12.05
CA ALA A 94 4.29 8.72 -13.06
C ALA A 94 3.38 9.88 -13.51
N GLY A 95 2.09 9.61 -13.75
CA GLY A 95 1.09 10.62 -14.08
C GLY A 95 0.86 11.64 -12.96
N SER A 96 0.86 11.17 -11.71
CA SER A 96 0.72 12.04 -10.54
C SER A 96 1.93 12.96 -10.37
N ILE A 97 3.14 12.45 -10.56
CA ILE A 97 4.38 13.25 -10.53
C ILE A 97 4.34 14.27 -11.67
N ALA A 98 4.02 13.85 -12.89
CA ALA A 98 3.88 14.75 -14.04
C ALA A 98 2.83 15.86 -13.80
N ASN A 99 1.71 15.55 -13.15
CA ASN A 99 0.65 16.52 -12.89
C ASN A 99 0.96 17.45 -11.70
N TYR A 100 1.16 16.88 -10.52
CA TYR A 100 1.14 17.62 -9.27
C TYR A 100 2.48 18.27 -8.94
N ASN A 101 3.62 17.66 -9.31
CA ASN A 101 4.93 18.29 -9.11
C ASN A 101 5.03 19.60 -9.90
N ASN A 102 4.55 19.61 -11.15
CA ASN A 102 4.56 20.80 -12.00
C ASN A 102 3.55 21.88 -11.56
N LYS A 103 2.65 21.56 -10.62
CA LYS A 103 1.71 22.52 -10.00
C LYS A 103 2.22 23.10 -8.68
N MET A 104 3.35 22.62 -8.16
CA MET A 104 3.98 23.19 -6.98
C MET A 104 4.53 24.58 -7.31
N THR A 105 4.54 25.48 -6.32
CA THR A 105 5.20 26.79 -6.45
C THR A 105 6.66 26.63 -6.86
N ASN A 106 7.33 25.61 -6.33
CA ASN A 106 8.69 25.22 -6.68
C ASN A 106 8.72 23.73 -7.04
N PRO A 107 8.57 23.37 -8.33
CA PRO A 107 8.63 21.98 -8.78
C PRO A 107 9.99 21.34 -8.46
N ILE A 108 9.97 20.12 -7.93
CA ILE A 108 11.18 19.36 -7.62
C ILE A 108 11.67 18.70 -8.91
N LYS A 109 12.85 19.08 -9.38
CA LYS A 109 13.46 18.48 -10.57
C LYS A 109 14.98 18.55 -10.56
N THR A 110 15.63 17.61 -11.24
CA THR A 110 17.05 17.70 -11.58
C THR A 110 17.24 18.21 -13.01
N ALA A 111 18.44 18.71 -13.33
CA ALA A 111 18.75 19.19 -14.68
C ALA A 111 18.71 18.07 -15.73
N GLY A 112 19.10 16.85 -15.36
CA GLY A 112 19.06 15.66 -16.22
C GLY A 112 17.71 14.94 -16.24
N GLY A 113 16.71 15.39 -15.46
CA GLY A 113 15.39 14.75 -15.41
C GLY A 113 15.35 13.42 -14.65
N GLU A 114 16.41 13.07 -13.92
CA GLU A 114 16.42 11.95 -12.98
C GLU A 114 15.42 12.14 -11.83
N VAL A 115 15.00 13.37 -11.55
CA VAL A 115 13.83 13.66 -10.71
C VAL A 115 12.95 14.67 -11.47
N GLY A 116 11.65 14.42 -11.43
CA GLY A 116 10.64 15.20 -12.13
C GLY A 116 10.26 14.58 -13.48
N ILE A 117 8.97 14.61 -13.78
CA ILE A 117 8.41 14.19 -15.07
C ILE A 117 7.75 15.40 -15.73
N PRO A 118 7.95 15.65 -17.04
CA PRO A 118 7.28 16.73 -17.76
C PRO A 118 5.75 16.64 -17.69
N ALA A 119 5.09 17.80 -17.58
CA ALA A 119 3.64 17.88 -17.33
C ALA A 119 2.77 17.32 -18.47
N ASP A 120 3.23 17.43 -19.71
CA ASP A 120 2.57 16.92 -20.92
C ASP A 120 2.46 15.39 -20.95
N ARG A 121 3.29 14.68 -20.18
CA ARG A 121 3.23 13.21 -20.06
C ARG A 121 2.09 12.71 -19.17
N ALA A 122 1.48 13.57 -18.36
CA ALA A 122 0.50 13.16 -17.34
C ALA A 122 -0.69 12.40 -17.94
N GLN A 123 -1.27 12.91 -19.03
CA GLN A 123 -2.47 12.31 -19.64
C GLN A 123 -2.21 10.91 -20.19
N GLY A 124 -1.06 10.69 -20.82
CA GLY A 124 -0.69 9.37 -21.36
C GLY A 124 -0.50 8.33 -20.27
N TYR A 125 0.09 8.73 -19.14
CA TYR A 125 0.23 7.86 -17.97
C TYR A 125 -1.12 7.54 -17.32
N TYR A 126 -2.01 8.51 -17.12
CA TYR A 126 -3.34 8.21 -16.57
C TYR A 126 -4.16 7.30 -17.49
N SER A 127 -4.05 7.48 -18.81
CA SER A 127 -4.71 6.60 -19.80
C SER A 127 -4.17 5.17 -19.71
N THR A 128 -2.84 5.02 -19.54
CA THR A 128 -2.21 3.70 -19.33
C THR A 128 -2.67 3.06 -18.02
N ALA A 129 -2.75 3.85 -16.94
CA ALA A 129 -3.20 3.38 -15.64
C ALA A 129 -4.64 2.86 -15.67
N LEU A 130 -5.54 3.63 -16.30
CA LEU A 130 -6.94 3.26 -16.49
C LEU A 130 -7.07 1.97 -17.29
N ALA A 131 -6.45 1.90 -18.47
CA ALA A 131 -6.55 0.73 -19.34
C ALA A 131 -6.05 -0.55 -18.64
N ALA A 132 -4.95 -0.47 -17.89
CA ALA A 132 -4.42 -1.61 -17.14
C ALA A 132 -5.36 -2.03 -15.99
N ALA A 133 -5.96 -1.07 -15.28
CA ALA A 133 -6.92 -1.35 -14.22
C ALA A 133 -8.23 -1.97 -14.77
N GLU A 134 -8.75 -1.46 -15.89
CA GLU A 134 -9.94 -1.98 -16.56
C GLU A 134 -9.76 -3.45 -16.97
N VAL A 135 -8.58 -3.84 -17.44
CA VAL A 135 -8.29 -5.25 -17.72
C VAL A 135 -8.51 -6.13 -16.49
N VAL A 136 -8.06 -5.69 -15.31
CA VAL A 136 -8.22 -6.47 -14.07
C VAL A 136 -9.67 -6.47 -13.60
N ILE A 137 -10.34 -5.32 -13.62
CA ILE A 137 -11.75 -5.18 -13.21
C ILE A 137 -12.65 -6.03 -14.10
N ASN A 138 -12.53 -5.88 -15.42
CA ASN A 138 -13.35 -6.61 -16.40
C ASN A 138 -12.98 -8.10 -16.47
N GLY A 139 -11.77 -8.47 -16.04
CA GLY A 139 -11.36 -9.86 -15.90
C GLY A 139 -12.18 -10.63 -14.87
N GLY A 140 -12.79 -9.95 -13.89
CA GLY A 140 -13.72 -10.56 -12.92
C GLY A 140 -13.11 -11.63 -12.01
N VAL A 141 -11.77 -11.77 -12.00
CA VAL A 141 -11.08 -12.82 -11.24
C VAL A 141 -11.08 -12.50 -9.74
N TYR A 142 -10.96 -11.22 -9.38
CA TYR A 142 -10.94 -10.75 -7.99
C TYR A 142 -12.21 -9.97 -7.69
N THR A 143 -12.73 -10.13 -6.47
CA THR A 143 -13.93 -9.44 -6.00
C THR A 143 -13.65 -8.88 -4.62
N LEU A 144 -14.22 -7.71 -4.34
CA LEU A 144 -14.21 -7.17 -2.98
C LEU A 144 -14.82 -8.21 -2.05
N GLN A 145 -14.16 -8.43 -0.92
CA GLN A 145 -14.64 -9.39 0.06
C GLN A 145 -15.91 -8.86 0.72
N ASP A 146 -16.95 -9.69 0.79
CA ASP A 146 -18.18 -9.37 1.52
C ASP A 146 -18.77 -10.61 2.21
N THR A 147 -17.90 -11.40 2.86
CA THR A 147 -18.27 -12.63 3.57
C THR A 147 -18.94 -12.37 4.92
N LYS A 148 -18.88 -11.13 5.43
CA LYS A 148 -19.58 -10.71 6.66
C LYS A 148 -20.35 -9.41 6.45
N PRO A 149 -21.45 -9.43 5.69
CA PRO A 149 -22.18 -8.21 5.31
C PRO A 149 -22.76 -7.46 6.53
N ASP A 150 -23.13 -8.18 7.59
CA ASP A 150 -23.69 -7.61 8.81
C ASP A 150 -22.63 -7.07 9.79
N ASN A 151 -21.34 -7.33 9.53
CA ASN A 151 -20.22 -6.82 10.32
C ASN A 151 -19.12 -6.32 9.39
N LYS A 152 -19.36 -5.14 8.80
CA LYS A 152 -18.46 -4.52 7.81
C LYS A 152 -17.06 -4.24 8.35
N GLY A 153 -16.91 -3.94 9.64
CA GLY A 153 -15.61 -3.77 10.27
C GLY A 153 -14.81 -5.07 10.28
N ARG A 154 -15.44 -6.16 10.72
CA ARG A 154 -14.83 -7.50 10.66
C ARG A 154 -14.55 -7.95 9.24
N ASN A 155 -15.47 -7.69 8.32
CA ASN A 155 -15.29 -8.00 6.91
C ASN A 155 -14.03 -7.33 6.33
N PHE A 156 -13.82 -6.03 6.59
CA PHE A 156 -12.63 -5.30 6.16
C PHE A 156 -11.34 -5.81 6.80
N TYR A 157 -11.36 -6.09 8.11
CA TYR A 157 -10.23 -6.72 8.79
C TYR A 157 -9.85 -8.06 8.15
N GLU A 158 -10.83 -8.93 7.88
CA GLU A 158 -10.58 -10.23 7.25
C GLU A 158 -10.07 -10.07 5.81
N ALA A 159 -10.57 -9.09 5.05
CA ALA A 159 -10.13 -8.81 3.69
C ALA A 159 -8.64 -8.42 3.61
N THR A 160 -8.09 -7.79 4.66
CA THR A 160 -6.71 -7.29 4.69
C THR A 160 -5.74 -8.18 5.48
N SER A 161 -6.25 -8.96 6.44
CA SER A 161 -5.40 -9.66 7.43
C SER A 161 -5.55 -11.19 7.40
N ILE A 162 -6.61 -11.72 6.77
CA ILE A 162 -6.86 -13.17 6.70
C ILE A 162 -6.70 -13.62 5.25
N LYS A 163 -5.75 -14.55 5.03
CA LYS A 163 -5.49 -15.13 3.70
C LYS A 163 -6.47 -16.23 3.30
N GLU A 164 -7.07 -16.90 4.28
CA GLU A 164 -7.99 -18.01 4.04
C GLU A 164 -9.26 -17.51 3.33
N ASN A 165 -9.61 -18.14 2.21
CA ASN A 165 -10.78 -17.81 1.39
C ASN A 165 -10.86 -16.33 0.96
N ASN A 166 -9.73 -15.62 0.91
CA ASN A 166 -9.68 -14.22 0.51
C ASN A 166 -9.91 -14.07 -1.00
N THR A 167 -10.87 -13.22 -1.38
CA THR A 167 -11.26 -13.02 -2.78
C THR A 167 -10.62 -11.81 -3.44
N GLU A 168 -10.02 -10.92 -2.64
CA GLU A 168 -9.65 -9.55 -3.01
C GLU A 168 -8.15 -9.38 -3.25
N VAL A 169 -7.31 -10.06 -2.47
CA VAL A 169 -5.85 -9.91 -2.51
C VAL A 169 -5.26 -10.44 -3.82
N ILE A 170 -4.64 -9.55 -4.59
CA ILE A 170 -4.03 -9.87 -5.89
C ILE A 170 -2.62 -10.47 -5.75
N TRP A 171 -1.79 -9.91 -4.87
CA TRP A 171 -0.43 -10.39 -4.59
C TRP A 171 -0.04 -10.05 -3.15
N ALA A 172 0.53 -11.02 -2.44
CA ALA A 172 0.90 -10.91 -1.04
C ALA A 172 2.22 -11.61 -0.73
N ARG A 173 2.89 -11.14 0.33
CA ARG A 173 3.96 -11.89 0.98
C ARG A 173 3.34 -12.90 1.94
N ASP A 174 3.38 -14.17 1.56
CA ASP A 174 2.80 -15.22 2.38
C ASP A 174 3.76 -15.67 3.50
N TYR A 175 3.26 -15.68 4.73
CA TYR A 175 3.98 -16.12 5.92
C TYR A 175 3.47 -17.51 6.36
N LYS A 176 4.38 -18.40 6.78
CA LYS A 176 4.05 -19.78 7.19
C LYS A 176 4.95 -20.24 8.34
N TYR A 177 4.31 -20.74 9.40
CA TYR A 177 4.96 -21.40 10.52
C TYR A 177 4.96 -22.94 10.34
N PRO A 178 6.00 -23.67 10.79
CA PRO A 178 7.31 -23.16 11.24
C PRO A 178 8.08 -22.60 10.04
N GLY A 179 8.73 -21.44 10.21
CA GLY A 179 9.38 -20.73 9.11
C GLY A 179 9.34 -19.22 9.30
N GLN A 180 8.99 -18.49 8.23
CA GLN A 180 8.91 -17.04 8.30
C GLN A 180 7.57 -16.59 8.88
N THR A 181 7.63 -15.79 9.95
CA THR A 181 6.51 -15.10 10.59
C THR A 181 6.66 -13.58 10.46
N VAL A 182 5.66 -12.83 10.93
CA VAL A 182 5.66 -11.37 10.98
C VAL A 182 5.53 -10.90 12.44
N GLY A 183 6.38 -9.96 12.87
CA GLY A 183 6.38 -9.42 14.23
C GLY A 183 5.39 -8.27 14.47
N PHE A 184 4.71 -7.80 13.42
CA PHE A 184 3.91 -6.57 13.45
C PHE A 184 2.85 -6.58 14.55
N THR A 185 2.06 -7.66 14.67
CA THR A 185 1.03 -7.75 15.72
C THR A 185 1.65 -7.74 17.11
N ARG A 186 2.74 -8.49 17.34
CA ARG A 186 3.44 -8.52 18.64
C ARG A 186 3.90 -7.13 19.04
N GLU A 187 4.55 -6.41 18.13
CA GLU A 187 5.12 -5.07 18.40
C GLU A 187 4.08 -3.98 18.58
N ASN A 188 2.85 -4.15 18.05
CA ASN A 188 1.83 -3.10 18.01
C ASN A 188 0.56 -3.42 18.78
N ILE A 189 0.48 -4.60 19.40
CA ILE A 189 -0.64 -4.95 20.25
C ILE A 189 -0.72 -3.97 21.43
N PRO A 190 -1.92 -3.56 21.87
CA PRO A 190 -2.04 -2.75 23.07
C PRO A 190 -1.46 -3.50 24.28
N LYS A 191 -0.87 -2.75 25.22
CA LYS A 191 -0.29 -3.31 26.46
C LYS A 191 -1.22 -4.30 27.19
N PHE A 192 -2.52 -4.00 27.23
CA PHE A 192 -3.54 -4.86 27.86
C PHE A 192 -3.62 -6.27 27.27
N HIS A 193 -3.25 -6.43 26.00
CA HIS A 193 -3.22 -7.70 25.27
C HIS A 193 -1.80 -8.21 25.00
N ALA A 194 -0.77 -7.52 25.50
CA ALA A 194 0.61 -7.89 25.25
C ALA A 194 0.95 -9.23 25.92
N GLU A 195 1.55 -10.13 25.14
CA GLU A 195 2.05 -11.42 25.62
C GLU A 195 3.55 -11.35 25.95
N ASP A 196 4.18 -10.20 25.66
CA ASP A 196 5.62 -9.96 25.80
C ASP A 196 5.90 -8.48 26.15
N ILE A 197 7.16 -8.14 26.43
CA ILE A 197 7.60 -6.78 26.75
C ILE A 197 7.51 -5.83 25.56
N ASP A 198 7.66 -6.34 24.34
CA ASP A 198 7.57 -5.58 23.10
C ASP A 198 6.10 -5.43 22.70
N ASN A 199 5.56 -4.23 22.81
CA ASN A 199 4.18 -3.89 22.47
C ASN A 199 4.04 -2.38 22.26
N SER A 200 2.88 -1.94 21.78
CA SER A 200 2.51 -0.51 21.66
C SER A 200 3.55 0.39 20.93
N ALA A 201 4.31 -0.17 19.97
CA ALA A 201 5.38 0.55 19.28
C ALA A 201 4.87 1.66 18.36
N TYR A 202 3.71 1.45 17.70
CA TYR A 202 3.05 2.45 16.87
C TYR A 202 1.64 2.76 17.40
N GLY A 203 1.36 4.05 17.57
CA GLY A 203 0.05 4.58 17.91
C GLY A 203 -0.58 5.29 16.70
N PRO A 204 -1.85 5.01 16.36
CA PRO A 204 -2.56 5.78 15.35
C PRO A 204 -2.66 7.25 15.73
N ILE A 205 -2.34 8.13 14.79
CA ILE A 205 -2.48 9.57 14.94
C ILE A 205 -3.96 9.98 14.78
N LEU A 206 -4.40 10.99 15.54
CA LEU A 206 -5.81 11.40 15.60
C LEU A 206 -6.36 11.79 14.22
N ASN A 207 -5.57 12.48 13.39
CA ASN A 207 -6.00 12.88 12.05
C ASN A 207 -6.30 11.70 11.13
N LEU A 208 -5.67 10.52 11.33
CA LEU A 208 -6.02 9.30 10.62
C LEU A 208 -7.39 8.78 11.08
N VAL A 209 -7.63 8.75 12.40
CA VAL A 209 -8.92 8.35 12.97
C VAL A 209 -10.05 9.25 12.46
N GLU A 210 -9.81 10.55 12.36
CA GLU A 210 -10.77 11.54 11.87
C GLU A 210 -11.09 11.39 10.37
N GLN A 211 -10.27 10.65 9.58
CA GLN A 211 -10.63 10.32 8.19
C GLN A 211 -11.78 9.31 8.10
N PHE A 212 -12.06 8.57 9.17
CA PHE A 212 -13.20 7.67 9.24
C PHE A 212 -14.43 8.46 9.65
N GLU A 213 -15.19 8.87 8.65
CA GLU A 213 -16.39 9.69 8.80
C GLU A 213 -17.50 9.00 9.61
N PRO A 214 -18.38 9.74 10.31
CA PRO A 214 -19.59 9.17 10.89
C PRO A 214 -20.50 8.54 9.82
N VAL A 215 -21.13 7.40 10.14
CA VAL A 215 -22.04 6.69 9.24
C VAL A 215 -23.20 7.58 8.77
N ASN A 216 -23.67 8.48 9.62
CA ASN A 216 -24.76 9.41 9.34
C ASN A 216 -24.25 10.87 9.23
N THR A 217 -23.22 11.11 8.41
CA THR A 217 -22.70 12.46 8.19
C THR A 217 -23.48 13.22 7.10
N THR A 218 -23.54 14.54 7.22
CA THR A 218 -24.05 15.44 6.17
C THR A 218 -22.99 15.78 5.12
N THR A 219 -21.74 15.35 5.33
CA THR A 219 -20.62 15.59 4.41
C THR A 219 -19.91 14.30 4.01
N PRO A 220 -20.56 13.39 3.25
CA PRO A 220 -19.97 12.12 2.85
C PRO A 220 -18.64 12.29 2.11
N GLY A 221 -17.65 11.47 2.47
CA GLY A 221 -16.30 11.48 1.92
C GLY A 221 -15.37 12.55 2.51
N LEU A 222 -15.82 13.34 3.50
CA LEU A 222 -14.99 14.30 4.20
C LEU A 222 -14.65 13.83 5.62
N ALA A 223 -13.42 14.11 6.04
CA ALA A 223 -12.98 13.85 7.40
C ALA A 223 -13.78 14.70 8.41
N GLU A 224 -14.11 14.10 9.57
CA GLU A 224 -14.79 14.80 10.65
C GLU A 224 -14.00 14.70 11.95
N LYS A 225 -13.71 15.87 12.52
CA LYS A 225 -12.88 15.98 13.72
C LYS A 225 -13.57 15.39 14.95
N ILE A 226 -12.79 14.73 15.79
CA ILE A 226 -13.25 14.33 17.12
C ILE A 226 -13.28 15.57 18.00
N VAL A 227 -14.43 15.83 18.64
CA VAL A 227 -14.58 16.97 19.54
C VAL A 227 -13.75 16.72 20.80
N THR A 228 -12.66 17.46 20.95
CA THR A 228 -11.78 17.37 22.13
C THR A 228 -12.01 18.50 23.12
N ASN A 229 -12.68 19.57 22.70
CA ASN A 229 -12.98 20.74 23.51
C ASN A 229 -14.42 21.21 23.29
N GLU A 230 -15.07 21.65 24.37
CA GLU A 230 -16.43 22.19 24.37
C GLU A 230 -16.49 23.35 25.38
N GLY A 231 -16.93 24.53 24.95
CA GLY A 231 -17.00 25.70 25.84
C GLY A 231 -15.66 26.17 26.42
N GLY A 232 -14.53 25.90 25.75
CA GLY A 232 -13.19 26.27 26.21
C GLY A 232 -12.58 25.32 27.26
N THR A 233 -13.24 24.20 27.56
CA THR A 233 -12.70 23.12 28.39
C THR A 233 -12.63 21.81 27.60
N TYR A 234 -11.92 20.81 28.13
CA TYR A 234 -11.86 19.47 27.53
C TYR A 234 -13.24 18.81 27.54
N LYS A 235 -13.58 18.16 26.42
CA LYS A 235 -14.80 17.35 26.33
C LYS A 235 -14.61 16.03 27.07
N PHE A 236 -15.47 15.77 28.05
CA PHE A 236 -15.55 14.50 28.75
C PHE A 236 -16.66 13.65 28.12
N TYR A 237 -16.29 12.45 27.65
CA TYR A 237 -17.24 11.48 27.11
C TYR A 237 -17.74 10.54 28.21
N ASN A 238 -18.98 10.06 28.09
CA ASN A 238 -19.58 9.13 29.05
C ASN A 238 -18.92 7.74 29.03
N SER A 239 -18.22 7.39 27.95
CA SER A 239 -17.46 6.16 27.81
C SER A 239 -16.23 6.38 26.91
N ALA A 240 -15.20 5.55 27.09
CA ALA A 240 -13.94 5.69 26.37
C ALA A 240 -14.06 5.43 24.85
N ASP A 241 -15.06 4.64 24.46
CA ASP A 241 -15.33 4.27 23.06
C ASP A 241 -16.20 5.29 22.30
N ALA A 242 -16.87 6.20 23.01
CA ALA A 242 -17.83 7.13 22.43
C ALA A 242 -17.29 7.97 21.25
N PRO A 243 -16.03 8.43 21.22
CA PRO A 243 -15.48 9.16 20.07
C PRO A 243 -15.39 8.35 18.78
N PHE A 244 -15.35 7.01 18.89
CA PHE A 244 -15.09 6.07 17.80
C PHE A 244 -16.36 5.33 17.34
N LYS A 245 -17.46 5.44 18.10
CA LYS A 245 -18.76 4.86 17.74
C LYS A 245 -19.36 5.51 16.51
N ASP A 246 -20.19 4.73 15.81
CA ASP A 246 -20.99 5.17 14.66
C ASP A 246 -20.18 5.85 13.54
N ARG A 247 -18.91 5.46 13.40
CA ARG A 247 -18.01 5.84 12.31
C ARG A 247 -17.91 4.75 11.27
N ASP A 248 -17.29 5.08 10.14
CA ASP A 248 -16.97 4.16 9.06
C ASP A 248 -16.44 2.85 9.63
N PRO A 249 -17.07 1.70 9.34
CA PRO A 249 -16.69 0.41 9.89
C PRO A 249 -15.22 0.03 9.64
N ARG A 250 -14.58 0.59 8.61
CA ARG A 250 -13.15 0.40 8.33
C ARG A 250 -12.26 0.94 9.45
N LEU A 251 -12.74 1.86 10.30
CA LEU A 251 -12.03 2.31 11.50
C LEU A 251 -11.72 1.11 12.41
N TRP A 252 -12.73 0.29 12.71
CA TRP A 252 -12.56 -0.90 13.56
C TRP A 252 -11.58 -1.90 12.94
N GLY A 253 -11.61 -2.07 11.62
CA GLY A 253 -10.68 -2.98 10.94
C GLY A 253 -9.26 -2.42 10.77
N SER A 254 -9.01 -1.16 11.12
CA SER A 254 -7.72 -0.48 10.93
C SER A 254 -7.05 -0.06 12.24
N VAL A 255 -7.83 0.30 13.26
CA VAL A 255 -7.37 0.92 14.51
C VAL A 255 -7.95 0.17 15.70
N ILE A 256 -7.08 -0.26 16.60
CA ILE A 256 -7.49 -0.76 17.92
C ILE A 256 -7.66 0.45 18.85
N TYR A 257 -8.91 0.80 19.17
CA TYR A 257 -9.27 1.92 20.04
C TYR A 257 -9.87 1.44 21.39
N PRO A 258 -9.98 2.30 22.42
CA PRO A 258 -10.60 1.94 23.69
C PRO A 258 -12.03 1.39 23.50
N GLY A 259 -12.32 0.23 24.09
CA GLY A 259 -13.63 -0.43 23.98
C GLY A 259 -13.83 -1.26 22.70
N ALA A 260 -12.86 -1.28 21.78
CA ALA A 260 -12.90 -2.22 20.65
C ALA A 260 -12.71 -3.66 21.14
N GLU A 261 -13.38 -4.63 20.50
CA GLU A 261 -13.14 -6.05 20.75
C GLU A 261 -11.92 -6.54 19.95
N PHE A 262 -10.94 -7.15 20.63
CA PHE A 262 -9.79 -7.79 20.00
C PHE A 262 -9.48 -9.13 20.69
N LYS A 263 -9.28 -10.20 19.91
CA LYS A 263 -9.09 -11.58 20.43
C LYS A 263 -10.16 -12.01 21.44
N GLY A 264 -11.41 -11.60 21.23
CA GLY A 264 -12.56 -11.95 22.08
C GLY A 264 -12.61 -11.24 23.43
N LYS A 265 -11.84 -10.16 23.62
CA LYS A 265 -11.95 -9.30 24.81
C LYS A 265 -12.00 -7.83 24.42
N GLU A 266 -12.66 -7.04 25.24
CA GLU A 266 -12.65 -5.59 25.13
C GLU A 266 -11.25 -5.03 25.45
N VAL A 267 -10.79 -4.11 24.61
CA VAL A 267 -9.50 -3.43 24.79
C VAL A 267 -9.65 -2.28 25.77
N VAL A 268 -9.01 -2.41 26.92
CA VAL A 268 -8.91 -1.34 27.92
C VAL A 268 -7.58 -0.61 27.73
N LEU A 269 -7.65 0.67 27.35
CA LEU A 269 -6.47 1.56 27.34
C LEU A 269 -6.52 2.44 28.58
N GLN A 270 -5.70 2.11 29.57
CA GLN A 270 -5.60 2.86 30.83
C GLN A 270 -4.12 3.17 31.13
N THR A 271 -3.85 4.39 31.58
CA THR A 271 -2.53 4.76 32.11
C THR A 271 -2.39 4.30 33.56
N GLY A 272 -1.19 3.86 33.96
CA GLY A 272 -0.88 3.53 35.36
C GLY A 272 -1.26 2.11 35.81
N GLN A 273 -1.56 1.20 34.89
CA GLN A 273 -1.52 -0.24 35.20
C GLN A 273 -0.07 -0.73 35.14
N LEU A 274 0.45 -1.21 36.28
CA LEU A 274 1.79 -1.80 36.42
C LEU A 274 1.78 -3.29 36.05
#